data_AF-A0A4Q2IV99-F1
#
_entry.id   AF-A0A4Q2IV99-F1
#
_cell.length_a   1.000
_cell.length_b   1.000
_cell.length_c   1.000
_cell.angle_alpha   90.00
_cell.angle_beta   90.00
_cell.angle_gamma   90.00
#
_symmetry.space_group_name_H-M   'P 1'
#
loop_
_entity.id
_entity.type
_entity.pdbx_description
1 polymer ?
#
loop_
_entity_poly.entity_id
_entity_poly.type
_entity_poly.pdbx_seq_one_letter_code
_entity_poly.pdbx_strand_id
1 'polypeptide(L)'
;MRASSFLSAFLAVSLAACGGDDGGESSSPPPTTTPTPSPTPTPTPSPSPEPVAAVDQRVVATFDNPWAMVFLPDGRMLVTEKPGRLQLVTRSGAKTVVGNVPSVRYAGQLGLQDVALDPGFASNNRIWITYAEPASGGERLAVARATLTLTGTARLDDLVVVWRATPTTTGGQLGGRLAFAPDGRYLFVSTGERQQGAPAQNMAGTLGKIVRITLDGAPAAGNPFASTAGARPEIWSLGHRNPYGLVFAADGRLFESEMGPAGGDEFNLIVAGSNYGWPRVSEGDNYDGTSIPRHATNSAYMAPLVSWSPVIAPGGMIQYRGSAFTGWTGDFLLAGLVQQGLVRVRVTGDRAREVARIGLGTRTREVEEGPGGLLWVLRDGDDGALVELTPR
;
A
#
# COMPACT_ATOMS: atom_id res chain seq x y z
N MET A 1 36.38 14.39 35.90
CA MET A 1 37.14 15.66 36.09
C MET A 1 37.07 16.41 34.77
N ARG A 2 36.56 17.63 34.60
CA ARG A 2 36.09 18.69 35.49
C ARG A 2 35.00 19.48 34.73
N ALA A 3 34.01 19.96 35.48
CA ALA A 3 33.06 20.99 35.09
C ALA A 3 33.73 22.35 34.87
N SER A 4 33.04 23.30 34.23
CA SER A 4 33.06 24.73 34.61
C SER A 4 31.94 25.52 33.92
N SER A 5 31.02 26.00 34.75
CA SER A 5 30.10 27.13 34.55
C SER A 5 30.83 28.47 34.70
N PHE A 6 30.21 29.59 34.29
CA PHE A 6 30.31 30.99 34.81
C PHE A 6 29.86 31.97 33.68
N LEU A 7 29.26 33.15 33.85
CA LEU A 7 28.86 34.01 34.98
C LEU A 7 27.92 35.11 34.44
N SER A 8 26.97 35.59 35.26
CA SER A 8 26.09 36.75 35.01
C SER A 8 26.80 38.11 35.10
N ALA A 9 26.26 39.15 34.45
CA ALA A 9 26.60 40.54 34.74
C ALA A 9 25.35 41.44 34.80
N PHE A 10 25.18 42.10 35.94
CA PHE A 10 24.24 43.20 36.22
C PHE A 10 24.94 44.54 35.93
N LEU A 11 24.20 45.56 35.50
CA LEU A 11 24.66 46.95 35.58
C LEU A 11 23.48 47.91 35.84
N ALA A 12 23.61 48.73 36.88
CA ALA A 12 22.72 49.81 37.30
C ALA A 12 23.55 51.08 37.53
N VAL A 13 23.08 52.24 37.06
CA VAL A 13 23.63 53.60 37.26
C VAL A 13 22.44 54.56 37.06
N SER A 14 21.76 55.09 38.09
CA SER A 14 22.05 56.15 39.08
C SER A 14 21.55 57.55 38.67
N LEU A 15 20.92 58.20 39.67
CA LEU A 15 20.14 59.45 39.68
C LEU A 15 20.95 60.74 39.45
N ALA A 16 20.24 61.80 39.03
CA ALA A 16 20.56 63.20 39.32
C ALA A 16 19.29 63.96 39.73
N ALA A 17 19.42 64.78 40.78
CA ALA A 17 18.38 65.55 41.46
C ALA A 17 18.79 67.04 41.56
N CYS A 18 17.80 67.91 41.83
CA CYS A 18 17.80 69.29 42.43
C CYS A 18 16.66 70.10 41.76
N GLY A 19 15.81 70.93 42.38
CA GLY A 19 15.43 71.41 43.73
C GLY A 19 13.96 71.91 43.58
N GLY A 20 13.11 72.16 44.58
CA GLY A 20 13.25 72.95 45.80
C GLY A 20 12.61 74.33 45.63
N ASP A 21 11.30 74.50 45.90
CA ASP A 21 10.71 75.58 46.75
C ASP A 21 9.16 75.60 46.79
N ASP A 22 8.65 75.75 48.02
CA ASP A 22 7.50 76.52 48.54
C ASP A 22 6.09 76.57 47.88
N GLY A 23 5.11 76.11 48.69
CA GLY A 23 4.03 76.97 49.20
C GLY A 23 2.77 77.17 48.34
N GLY A 24 1.62 76.66 48.81
CA GLY A 24 0.30 77.21 48.49
C GLY A 24 -0.81 76.18 48.29
N GLU A 25 -1.79 76.17 49.20
CA GLU A 25 -3.05 75.43 49.03
C GLU A 25 -3.85 75.98 47.84
N SER A 26 -4.22 75.10 46.89
CA SER A 26 -5.34 75.33 45.98
C SER A 26 -5.83 73.98 45.41
N SER A 27 -7.14 73.74 45.53
CA SER A 27 -7.85 72.50 45.15
C SER A 27 -7.75 72.19 43.65
N SER A 28 -7.33 70.97 43.30
CA SER A 28 -7.20 70.46 41.91
C SER A 28 -8.11 69.23 41.66
N PRO A 29 -8.67 69.04 40.45
CA PRO A 29 -9.78 68.13 40.16
C PRO A 29 -9.38 66.64 40.11
N PRO A 30 -10.35 65.69 40.13
CA PRO A 30 -10.08 64.26 40.27
C PRO A 30 -9.24 63.67 39.11
N PRO A 31 -8.47 62.60 39.39
CA PRO A 31 -7.51 62.04 38.44
C PRO A 31 -8.20 61.44 37.21
N THR A 32 -7.70 61.81 36.03
CA THR A 32 -8.08 61.21 34.74
C THR A 32 -7.46 59.81 34.66
N THR A 33 -8.29 58.78 34.53
CA THR A 33 -7.88 57.38 34.42
C THR A 33 -7.14 57.13 33.11
N THR A 34 -5.88 56.69 33.19
CA THR A 34 -5.13 56.14 32.05
C THR A 34 -5.88 54.92 31.48
N PRO A 35 -6.17 54.84 30.17
CA PRO A 35 -6.85 53.70 29.60
C PRO A 35 -5.95 52.46 29.65
N THR A 36 -6.46 51.41 30.29
CA THR A 36 -5.88 50.06 30.28
C THR A 36 -5.75 49.57 28.82
N PRO A 37 -4.59 49.02 28.39
CA PRO A 37 -4.47 48.45 27.05
C PRO A 37 -5.47 47.29 26.89
N SER A 38 -6.29 47.39 25.85
CA SER A 38 -7.27 46.36 25.51
C SER A 38 -6.54 45.05 25.17
N PRO A 39 -6.96 43.89 25.70
CA PRO A 39 -6.31 42.63 25.38
C PRO A 39 -6.44 42.33 23.89
N THR A 40 -5.32 42.09 23.22
CA THR A 40 -5.31 41.58 21.85
C THR A 40 -6.09 40.26 21.82
N PRO A 41 -7.14 40.12 20.99
CA PRO A 41 -7.88 38.87 20.92
C PRO A 41 -6.95 37.76 20.45
N THR A 42 -6.83 36.70 21.26
CA THR A 42 -6.20 35.44 20.85
C THR A 42 -6.86 34.96 19.56
N PRO A 43 -6.12 34.68 18.49
CA PRO A 43 -6.72 34.19 17.25
C PRO A 43 -7.47 32.90 17.56
N THR A 44 -8.78 32.89 17.28
CA THR A 44 -9.60 31.69 17.33
C THR A 44 -8.96 30.65 16.42
N PRO A 45 -8.64 29.43 16.90
CA PRO A 45 -8.09 28.40 16.05
C PRO A 45 -9.08 28.12 14.92
N SER A 46 -8.61 28.27 13.67
CA SER A 46 -9.41 27.94 12.49
C SER A 46 -9.80 26.46 12.58
N PRO A 47 -11.07 26.08 12.33
CA PRO A 47 -11.47 24.68 12.42
C PRO A 47 -10.62 23.86 11.45
N SER A 48 -10.02 22.78 11.97
CA SER A 48 -9.31 21.83 11.12
C SER A 48 -10.31 21.23 10.14
N PRO A 49 -10.00 21.15 8.83
CA PRO A 49 -10.95 20.64 7.86
C PRO A 49 -11.32 19.18 8.18
N GLU A 50 -12.60 18.85 8.00
CA GLU A 50 -13.11 17.49 8.24
C GLU A 50 -12.56 16.50 7.20
N PRO A 51 -12.29 15.25 7.59
CA PRO A 51 -11.85 14.23 6.63
C PRO A 51 -12.90 13.95 5.55
N VAL A 52 -12.47 13.78 4.30
CA VAL A 52 -13.37 13.39 3.20
C VAL A 52 -14.07 12.07 3.53
N ALA A 53 -15.39 12.05 3.45
CA ALA A 53 -16.23 10.89 3.75
C ALA A 53 -16.98 10.32 2.52
N ALA A 54 -17.05 11.07 1.42
CA ALA A 54 -17.76 10.69 0.21
C ALA A 54 -16.94 11.01 -1.05
N VAL A 55 -17.24 10.31 -2.14
CA VAL A 55 -16.57 10.46 -3.43
C VAL A 55 -17.59 10.49 -4.56
N ASP A 56 -17.28 11.24 -5.62
CA ASP A 56 -17.94 11.11 -6.90
C ASP A 56 -17.19 10.11 -7.77
N GLN A 57 -17.93 9.38 -8.62
CA GLN A 57 -17.39 8.33 -9.48
C GLN A 57 -17.56 8.69 -10.95
N ARG A 58 -16.47 8.67 -11.71
CA ARG A 58 -16.49 8.85 -13.16
C ARG A 58 -15.93 7.60 -13.85
N VAL A 59 -16.79 6.85 -14.54
CA VAL A 59 -16.35 5.73 -15.38
C VAL A 59 -15.56 6.28 -16.56
N VAL A 60 -14.34 5.78 -16.74
CA VAL A 60 -13.40 6.26 -17.76
C VAL A 60 -13.31 5.29 -18.94
N ALA A 61 -13.22 4.00 -18.66
CA ALA A 61 -13.19 2.95 -19.69
C ALA A 61 -13.65 1.61 -19.11
N THR A 62 -14.12 0.70 -19.97
CA THR A 62 -14.51 -0.67 -19.60
C THR A 62 -13.42 -1.68 -19.97
N PHE A 63 -13.38 -2.81 -19.28
CA PHE A 63 -12.36 -3.86 -19.40
C PHE A 63 -12.98 -5.23 -19.14
N ASP A 64 -12.31 -6.26 -19.62
CA ASP A 64 -12.64 -7.67 -19.43
C ASP A 64 -11.77 -8.21 -18.28
N ASN A 65 -12.37 -8.28 -17.08
CA ASN A 65 -11.68 -8.69 -15.85
C ASN A 65 -10.33 -7.99 -15.62
N PRO A 66 -10.31 -6.65 -15.46
CA PRO A 66 -9.07 -5.93 -15.17
C PRO A 66 -8.52 -6.34 -13.79
N TRP A 67 -7.20 -6.33 -13.63
CA TRP A 67 -6.57 -6.81 -12.39
C TRP A 67 -5.69 -5.78 -11.68
N ALA A 68 -4.74 -5.16 -12.39
CA ALA A 68 -3.87 -4.10 -11.87
C ALA A 68 -3.76 -2.96 -12.88
N MET A 69 -3.31 -1.81 -12.38
CA MET A 69 -2.93 -0.69 -13.21
C MET A 69 -1.73 0.05 -12.63
N VAL A 70 -1.03 0.79 -13.47
CA VAL A 70 0.01 1.72 -13.02
C VAL A 70 0.03 2.96 -13.90
N PHE A 71 0.25 4.13 -13.31
CA PHE A 71 0.41 5.39 -14.04
C PHE A 71 1.81 5.51 -14.65
N LEU A 72 1.85 5.89 -15.93
CA LEU A 72 3.06 6.36 -16.59
C LEU A 72 3.34 7.82 -16.22
N PRO A 73 4.60 8.29 -16.31
CA PRO A 73 4.96 9.68 -16.00
C PRO A 73 4.21 10.75 -16.81
N ASP A 74 3.71 10.39 -18.00
CA ASP A 74 2.93 11.28 -18.86
C ASP A 74 1.41 11.28 -18.56
N GLY A 75 0.99 10.55 -17.52
CA GLY A 75 -0.39 10.45 -17.07
C GLY A 75 -1.25 9.42 -17.81
N ARG A 76 -0.70 8.70 -18.80
CA ARG A 76 -1.33 7.46 -19.30
C ARG A 76 -1.24 6.37 -18.24
N MET A 77 -2.00 5.30 -18.41
CA MET A 77 -1.99 4.12 -17.54
C MET A 77 -1.70 2.87 -18.35
N LEU A 78 -1.02 1.91 -17.73
CA LEU A 78 -1.09 0.52 -18.15
C LEU A 78 -2.15 -0.18 -17.30
N VAL A 79 -3.00 -1.00 -17.92
CA VAL A 79 -4.04 -1.80 -17.23
C VAL A 79 -3.95 -3.24 -17.70
N THR A 80 -3.84 -4.19 -16.78
CA THR A 80 -3.84 -5.62 -17.08
C THR A 80 -5.26 -6.17 -17.08
N GLU A 81 -5.57 -7.03 -18.06
CA GLU A 81 -6.79 -7.82 -18.14
C GLU A 81 -6.41 -9.31 -17.99
N LYS A 82 -7.06 -10.02 -17.07
CA LYS A 82 -6.75 -11.42 -16.76
C LYS A 82 -6.71 -12.36 -17.98
N PRO A 83 -7.53 -12.19 -19.04
CA PRO A 83 -7.42 -12.98 -20.26
C PRO A 83 -6.07 -12.90 -21.00
N GLY A 84 -5.13 -12.04 -20.57
CA GLY A 84 -3.79 -11.95 -21.16
C GLY A 84 -3.60 -10.71 -22.03
N ARG A 85 -4.29 -9.60 -21.72
CA ARG A 85 -4.14 -8.34 -22.45
C ARG A 85 -3.59 -7.25 -21.54
N LEU A 86 -2.66 -6.47 -22.07
CA LEU A 86 -2.17 -5.24 -21.45
C LEU A 86 -2.68 -4.07 -22.29
N GLN A 87 -3.36 -3.12 -21.66
CA GLN A 87 -3.93 -1.95 -22.31
C GLN A 87 -3.14 -0.70 -21.90
N LEU A 88 -2.75 0.11 -22.87
CA LEU A 88 -2.35 1.49 -22.65
C LEU A 88 -3.59 2.37 -22.71
N VAL A 89 -3.82 3.17 -21.67
CA VAL A 89 -5.08 3.91 -21.48
C VAL A 89 -4.77 5.38 -21.23
N THR A 90 -5.42 6.26 -21.97
CA THR A 90 -5.36 7.70 -21.74
C THR A 90 -6.30 8.12 -20.61
N ARG A 91 -6.09 9.32 -20.01
CA ARG A 91 -7.00 9.85 -18.97
C ARG A 91 -8.45 10.07 -19.44
N SER A 92 -8.66 10.21 -20.74
CA SER A 92 -9.99 10.28 -21.36
C SER A 92 -10.59 8.92 -21.70
N GLY A 93 -9.87 7.82 -21.46
CA GLY A 93 -10.37 6.45 -21.65
C GLY A 93 -10.07 5.81 -23.00
N ALA A 94 -9.37 6.48 -23.92
CA ALA A 94 -8.93 5.84 -25.15
C ALA A 94 -7.92 4.72 -24.84
N LYS A 95 -8.17 3.52 -25.36
CA LYS A 95 -7.38 2.30 -25.13
C LYS A 95 -6.56 1.92 -26.36
N THR A 96 -5.35 1.43 -26.15
CA THR A 96 -4.49 0.82 -27.18
C THR A 96 -3.94 -0.48 -26.62
N VAL A 97 -4.13 -1.59 -27.35
CA VAL A 97 -3.59 -2.89 -26.95
C VAL A 97 -2.06 -2.86 -27.06
N VAL A 98 -1.39 -3.26 -26.00
CA VAL A 98 0.07 -3.45 -25.98
C VAL A 98 0.38 -4.85 -26.50
N GLY A 99 1.16 -4.95 -27.57
CA GLY A 99 1.59 -6.23 -28.15
C GLY A 99 2.67 -6.95 -27.33
N ASN A 100 2.96 -8.21 -27.70
CA ASN A 100 4.00 -9.05 -27.11
C ASN A 100 3.84 -9.35 -25.61
N VAL A 101 2.60 -9.36 -25.13
CA VAL A 101 2.26 -9.84 -23.77
C VAL A 101 2.37 -11.37 -23.74
N PRO A 102 2.94 -11.98 -22.68
CA PRO A 102 3.13 -13.42 -22.62
C PRO A 102 1.79 -14.16 -22.54
N SER A 103 1.74 -15.36 -23.10
CA SER A 103 0.58 -16.25 -22.94
C SER A 103 0.35 -16.59 -21.47
N VAL A 104 -0.91 -16.54 -21.05
CA VAL A 104 -1.31 -16.79 -19.66
C VAL A 104 -2.28 -17.97 -19.57
N ARG A 105 -2.31 -18.63 -18.41
CA ARG A 105 -3.43 -19.52 -18.06
C ARG A 105 -4.56 -18.67 -17.50
N TYR A 106 -5.63 -18.48 -18.26
CA TYR A 106 -6.82 -17.77 -17.82
C TYR A 106 -7.90 -18.74 -17.32
N ALA A 107 -8.14 -18.75 -16.01
CA ALA A 107 -9.23 -19.50 -15.37
C ALA A 107 -9.41 -19.04 -13.91
N GLY A 108 -10.64 -18.79 -13.46
CA GLY A 108 -10.91 -18.44 -12.06
C GLY A 108 -10.09 -17.22 -11.61
N GLN A 109 -9.18 -17.39 -10.65
CA GLN A 109 -8.30 -16.32 -10.15
C GLN A 109 -6.98 -16.14 -10.94
N LEU A 110 -6.77 -16.94 -11.98
CA LEU A 110 -5.56 -16.93 -12.81
C LEU A 110 -5.69 -15.96 -13.98
N GLY A 111 -4.55 -15.57 -14.56
CA GLY A 111 -4.48 -14.68 -15.70
C GLY A 111 -3.19 -13.85 -15.73
N LEU A 112 -3.20 -12.78 -16.51
CA LEU A 112 -2.28 -11.65 -16.33
C LEU A 112 -2.67 -10.91 -15.05
N GLN A 113 -1.70 -10.67 -14.17
CA GLN A 113 -1.91 -10.12 -12.84
C GLN A 113 -1.30 -8.72 -12.77
N ASP A 114 -0.22 -8.53 -12.01
CA ASP A 114 0.29 -7.21 -11.65
C ASP A 114 1.04 -6.54 -12.81
N VAL A 115 1.12 -5.20 -12.76
CA VAL A 115 2.00 -4.40 -13.61
C VAL A 115 2.63 -3.29 -12.77
N ALA A 116 3.95 -3.17 -12.82
CA ALA A 116 4.68 -2.15 -12.08
C ALA A 116 5.75 -1.50 -12.96
N LEU A 117 6.07 -0.23 -12.70
CA LEU A 117 7.19 0.44 -13.34
C LEU A 117 8.48 0.09 -12.62
N ASP A 118 9.55 -0.15 -13.38
CA ASP A 118 10.89 -0.27 -12.83
C ASP A 118 11.27 1.04 -12.10
N PRO A 119 12.02 1.00 -10.98
CA PRO A 119 12.48 2.20 -10.29
C PRO A 119 13.24 3.18 -11.21
N GLY A 120 13.89 2.67 -12.26
CA GLY A 120 14.58 3.44 -13.29
C GLY A 120 13.74 3.80 -14.52
N PHE A 121 12.41 3.65 -14.49
CA PHE A 121 11.52 3.74 -15.66
C PHE A 121 11.78 4.96 -16.55
N ALA A 122 12.00 6.14 -15.95
CA ALA A 122 12.25 7.38 -16.69
C ALA A 122 13.48 7.30 -17.64
N SER A 123 14.40 6.37 -17.39
CA SER A 123 15.61 6.16 -18.19
C SER A 123 15.57 4.90 -19.05
N ASN A 124 14.84 3.87 -18.64
CA ASN A 124 14.92 2.53 -19.23
C ASN A 124 13.58 2.02 -19.80
N ASN A 125 12.48 2.75 -19.61
CA ASN A 125 11.11 2.40 -20.01
C ASN A 125 10.68 0.99 -19.60
N ARG A 126 11.27 0.44 -18.53
CA ARG A 126 11.10 -0.96 -18.18
C ARG A 126 9.90 -1.16 -17.28
N ILE A 127 9.08 -2.14 -17.62
CA ILE A 127 7.97 -2.57 -16.78
C ILE A 127 8.16 -4.00 -16.33
N TRP A 128 7.42 -4.33 -15.29
CA TRP A 128 7.39 -5.65 -14.67
C TRP A 128 5.96 -6.12 -14.66
N ILE A 129 5.76 -7.40 -14.96
CA ILE A 129 4.45 -8.03 -14.94
C ILE A 129 4.50 -9.35 -14.19
N THR A 130 3.38 -9.70 -13.57
CA THR A 130 3.17 -11.06 -13.08
C THR A 130 2.03 -11.74 -13.79
N TYR A 131 2.11 -13.06 -13.96
CA TYR A 131 1.08 -13.82 -14.64
C TYR A 131 1.09 -15.29 -14.22
N ALA A 132 -0.04 -15.97 -14.44
CA ALA A 132 -0.14 -17.42 -14.36
C ALA A 132 0.51 -18.03 -15.61
N GLU A 133 1.77 -18.43 -15.52
CA GLU A 133 2.50 -19.11 -16.60
C GLU A 133 2.00 -20.56 -16.72
N PRO A 134 1.49 -20.98 -17.89
CA PRO A 134 1.21 -22.40 -18.15
C PRO A 134 2.49 -23.23 -18.06
N ALA A 135 2.45 -24.36 -17.37
CA ALA A 135 3.60 -25.25 -17.24
C ALA A 135 3.15 -26.72 -17.18
N SER A 136 4.09 -27.65 -17.37
CA SER A 136 3.79 -29.07 -17.16
C SER A 136 3.33 -29.31 -15.72
N GLY A 137 2.19 -29.98 -15.55
CA GLY A 137 1.57 -30.21 -14.24
C GLY A 137 0.68 -29.08 -13.71
N GLY A 138 0.42 -28.01 -14.48
CA GLY A 138 -0.55 -26.95 -14.12
C GLY A 138 -0.10 -25.55 -14.53
N GLU A 139 0.01 -24.66 -13.55
CA GLU A 139 0.49 -23.29 -13.74
C GLU A 139 1.27 -22.79 -12.52
N ARG A 140 2.06 -21.74 -12.73
CA ARG A 140 2.82 -21.09 -11.66
C ARG A 140 2.83 -19.59 -11.85
N LEU A 141 2.99 -18.86 -10.76
CA LEU A 141 3.25 -17.43 -10.83
C LEU A 141 4.63 -17.22 -11.49
N ALA A 142 4.68 -16.42 -12.53
CA ALA A 142 5.91 -15.94 -13.14
C ALA A 142 6.01 -14.42 -12.98
N VAL A 143 7.24 -13.94 -12.80
CA VAL A 143 7.60 -12.53 -12.84
C VAL A 143 8.42 -12.32 -14.10
N ALA A 144 7.93 -11.44 -14.98
CA ALA A 144 8.64 -11.06 -16.18
C ALA A 144 8.87 -9.55 -16.21
N ARG A 145 9.87 -9.17 -16.99
CA ARG A 145 10.31 -7.79 -17.16
C ARG A 145 10.53 -7.54 -18.64
N ALA A 146 10.12 -6.37 -19.12
CA ALA A 146 10.22 -6.00 -20.52
C ALA A 146 10.43 -4.48 -20.67
N THR A 147 10.92 -4.05 -21.81
CA THR A 147 10.96 -2.64 -22.20
C THR A 147 9.63 -2.28 -22.86
N LEU A 148 8.95 -1.24 -22.37
CA LEU A 148 7.73 -0.71 -22.96
C LEU A 148 8.09 0.24 -24.10
N THR A 149 7.76 -0.16 -25.34
CA THR A 149 7.93 0.70 -26.51
C THR A 149 6.60 1.36 -26.87
N LEU A 150 6.61 2.70 -26.91
CA LEU A 150 5.46 3.53 -27.24
C LEU A 150 5.62 4.28 -28.58
N THR A 151 6.77 4.12 -29.26
CA THR A 151 6.98 4.62 -30.62
C THR A 151 6.38 3.64 -31.63
N GLY A 152 5.47 4.12 -32.48
CA GLY A 152 4.69 3.26 -33.39
C GLY A 152 3.65 2.44 -32.63
N THR A 153 3.58 1.14 -32.89
CA THR A 153 2.66 0.23 -32.19
C THR A 153 3.17 -0.08 -30.79
N ALA A 154 2.34 0.20 -29.78
CA ALA A 154 2.64 -0.10 -28.39
C ALA A 154 2.89 -1.60 -28.18
N ARG A 155 4.01 -1.95 -27.55
CA ARG A 155 4.40 -3.36 -27.33
C ARG A 155 5.43 -3.52 -26.21
N LEU A 156 5.63 -4.76 -25.80
CA LEU A 156 6.73 -5.18 -24.95
C LEU A 156 7.89 -5.71 -25.80
N ASP A 157 9.08 -5.14 -25.63
CA ASP A 157 10.34 -5.60 -26.21
C ASP A 157 11.22 -6.23 -25.12
N ASP A 158 12.13 -7.13 -25.51
CA ASP A 158 13.10 -7.78 -24.60
C ASP A 158 12.48 -8.44 -23.37
N LEU A 159 11.33 -9.10 -23.54
CA LEU A 159 10.65 -9.77 -22.44
C LEU A 159 11.48 -10.94 -21.91
N VAL A 160 11.78 -10.90 -20.62
CA VAL A 160 12.50 -11.96 -19.89
C VAL A 160 11.73 -12.35 -18.65
N VAL A 161 11.51 -13.65 -18.47
CA VAL A 161 10.99 -14.20 -17.20
C VAL A 161 12.15 -14.31 -16.22
N VAL A 162 12.14 -13.50 -15.16
CA VAL A 162 13.24 -13.40 -14.20
C VAL A 162 13.07 -14.35 -13.02
N TRP A 163 11.84 -14.68 -12.63
CA TRP A 163 11.56 -15.52 -11.47
C TRP A 163 10.26 -16.28 -11.63
N ARG A 164 10.17 -17.44 -10.99
CA ARG A 164 8.99 -18.30 -11.02
C ARG A 164 8.75 -18.94 -9.67
N ALA A 165 7.50 -18.94 -9.23
CA ALA A 165 7.09 -19.66 -8.04
C ALA A 165 7.23 -21.17 -8.24
N THR A 166 7.53 -21.88 -7.16
CA THR A 166 7.71 -23.33 -7.15
C THR A 166 7.06 -23.98 -5.93
N PRO A 167 6.51 -25.20 -6.04
CA PRO A 167 6.38 -25.99 -7.27
C PRO A 167 5.31 -25.44 -8.24
N THR A 168 5.35 -25.91 -9.48
CA THR A 168 4.19 -25.84 -10.37
C THR A 168 3.05 -26.65 -9.77
N THR A 169 1.84 -26.13 -9.81
CA THR A 169 0.66 -26.81 -9.27
C THR A 169 -0.62 -26.27 -9.91
N THR A 170 -1.78 -26.74 -9.44
CA THR A 170 -3.09 -26.23 -9.84
C THR A 170 -3.75 -25.45 -8.70
N GLY A 171 -4.78 -24.68 -9.01
CA GLY A 171 -5.62 -23.97 -8.02
C GLY A 171 -5.57 -22.46 -8.15
N GLY A 172 -6.41 -21.76 -7.38
CA GLY A 172 -6.45 -20.30 -7.32
C GLY A 172 -5.32 -19.69 -6.49
N GLN A 173 -5.61 -18.57 -5.84
CA GLN A 173 -4.78 -17.87 -4.85
C GLN A 173 -3.33 -17.72 -5.30
N LEU A 174 -3.13 -17.04 -6.41
CA LEU A 174 -1.79 -16.89 -6.99
C LEU A 174 -0.93 -15.89 -6.20
N GLY A 175 -1.56 -14.94 -5.48
CA GLY A 175 -0.90 -13.71 -5.05
C GLY A 175 -0.53 -12.86 -6.27
N GLY A 176 0.73 -12.45 -6.36
CA GLY A 176 1.31 -11.87 -7.57
C GLY A 176 1.67 -10.40 -7.49
N ARG A 177 1.57 -9.76 -6.32
CA ARG A 177 1.92 -8.35 -6.17
C ARG A 177 3.42 -8.13 -6.21
N LEU A 178 3.82 -7.03 -6.84
CA LEU A 178 5.19 -6.54 -6.96
C LEU A 178 5.37 -5.31 -6.08
N ALA A 179 6.38 -5.31 -5.21
CA ALA A 179 6.77 -4.14 -4.44
C ALA A 179 8.28 -3.92 -4.52
N PHE A 180 8.70 -2.86 -5.20
CA PHE A 180 10.11 -2.46 -5.19
C PHE A 180 10.49 -1.92 -3.83
N ALA A 181 11.62 -2.37 -3.30
CA ALA A 181 12.21 -1.78 -2.11
C ALA A 181 12.46 -0.28 -2.31
N PRO A 182 12.41 0.55 -1.26
CA PRO A 182 12.62 2.00 -1.38
C PRO A 182 13.96 2.40 -2.01
N ASP A 183 14.98 1.54 -1.89
CA ASP A 183 16.30 1.75 -2.51
C ASP A 183 16.35 1.38 -4.01
N GLY A 184 15.27 0.81 -4.55
CA GLY A 184 15.14 0.38 -5.94
C GLY A 184 15.98 -0.84 -6.32
N ARG A 185 16.66 -1.51 -5.37
CA ARG A 185 17.61 -2.60 -5.68
C ARG A 185 16.99 -3.99 -5.59
N TYR A 186 15.90 -4.12 -4.84
CA TYR A 186 15.25 -5.40 -4.59
C TYR A 186 13.77 -5.33 -4.96
N LEU A 187 13.25 -6.48 -5.36
CA LEU A 187 11.85 -6.69 -5.64
C LEU A 187 11.28 -7.69 -4.64
N PHE A 188 10.16 -7.32 -4.03
CA PHE A 188 9.36 -8.21 -3.21
C PHE A 188 8.17 -8.70 -4.02
N VAL A 189 7.86 -9.99 -3.88
CA VAL A 189 6.76 -10.63 -4.61
C VAL A 189 5.88 -11.39 -3.64
N SER A 190 4.57 -11.14 -3.69
CA SER A 190 3.59 -11.92 -2.92
C SER A 190 3.24 -13.21 -3.66
N THR A 191 3.14 -14.32 -2.94
CA THR A 191 2.73 -15.61 -3.50
C THR A 191 1.67 -16.24 -2.61
N GLY A 192 0.53 -16.60 -3.20
CA GLY A 192 -0.47 -17.36 -2.47
C GLY A 192 -0.16 -18.86 -2.44
N GLU A 193 -0.85 -19.56 -1.55
CA GLU A 193 -0.57 -20.97 -1.23
C GLU A 193 -1.26 -22.00 -2.14
N ARG A 194 -2.14 -21.50 -3.04
CA ARG A 194 -2.84 -22.25 -4.09
C ARG A 194 -4.04 -23.09 -3.64
N GLN A 195 -4.72 -22.71 -2.56
CA GLN A 195 -5.90 -23.41 -1.99
C GLN A 195 -5.59 -24.81 -1.41
N GLN A 196 -4.37 -25.02 -0.92
CA GLN A 196 -3.84 -26.32 -0.47
C GLN A 196 -3.47 -26.34 1.03
N GLY A 197 -3.43 -25.19 1.70
CA GLY A 197 -2.98 -24.97 3.07
C GLY A 197 -1.50 -25.25 3.28
N ALA A 198 -1.12 -26.52 3.20
CA ALA A 198 0.21 -27.02 3.57
C ALA A 198 1.40 -26.29 2.90
N PRO A 199 1.35 -25.86 1.63
CA PRO A 199 2.49 -25.18 1.00
C PRO A 199 2.93 -23.90 1.72
N ALA A 200 2.03 -23.19 2.41
CA ALA A 200 2.35 -21.97 3.15
C ALA A 200 3.42 -22.18 4.25
N GLN A 201 3.49 -23.38 4.82
CA GLN A 201 4.48 -23.76 5.84
C GLN A 201 5.68 -24.54 5.26
N ASN A 202 5.60 -24.99 4.01
CA ASN A 202 6.69 -25.70 3.36
C ASN A 202 7.79 -24.73 2.91
N MET A 203 9.01 -24.93 3.42
CA MET A 203 10.19 -24.11 3.11
C MET A 203 10.90 -24.51 1.81
N ALA A 204 10.66 -25.71 1.28
CA ALA A 204 11.26 -26.19 0.03
C ALA A 204 10.62 -25.56 -1.23
N GLY A 205 9.54 -24.80 -1.05
CA GLY A 205 8.85 -24.07 -2.10
C GLY A 205 8.60 -22.61 -1.74
N THR A 206 8.01 -21.89 -2.68
CA THR A 206 7.73 -20.45 -2.57
C THR A 206 6.24 -20.14 -2.66
N LEU A 207 5.36 -21.09 -2.34
CA LEU A 207 3.91 -20.87 -2.26
C LEU A 207 3.54 -20.41 -0.85
N GLY A 208 2.63 -19.45 -0.72
CA GLY A 208 2.23 -18.86 0.57
C GLY A 208 3.38 -18.11 1.26
N LYS A 209 4.13 -17.30 0.49
CA LYS A 209 5.33 -16.58 0.92
C LYS A 209 5.28 -15.12 0.46
N ILE A 210 6.03 -14.27 1.15
CA ILE A 210 6.63 -13.10 0.51
C ILE A 210 8.08 -13.46 0.20
N VAL A 211 8.52 -13.25 -1.04
CA VAL A 211 9.91 -13.48 -1.45
C VAL A 211 10.61 -12.15 -1.72
N ARG A 212 11.93 -12.11 -1.52
CA ARG A 212 12.79 -10.95 -1.84
C ARG A 212 13.90 -11.38 -2.80
N ILE A 213 13.89 -10.79 -3.98
CA ILE A 213 14.81 -11.09 -5.08
C ILE A 213 15.51 -9.82 -5.57
N THR A 214 16.64 -9.99 -6.24
CA THR A 214 17.30 -8.95 -7.03
C THR A 214 16.54 -8.71 -8.34
N LEU A 215 16.86 -7.61 -9.04
CA LEU A 215 16.19 -7.25 -10.30
C LEU A 215 16.51 -8.17 -11.50
N ASP A 216 17.42 -9.13 -11.33
CA ASP A 216 17.68 -10.24 -12.26
C ASP A 216 17.06 -11.57 -11.79
N GLY A 217 16.33 -11.57 -10.66
CA GLY A 217 15.55 -12.70 -10.17
C GLY A 217 16.30 -13.64 -9.21
N ALA A 218 17.55 -13.35 -8.88
CA ALA A 218 18.30 -14.13 -7.90
C ALA A 218 17.82 -13.85 -6.46
N PRO A 219 17.99 -14.79 -5.52
CA PRO A 219 17.76 -14.54 -4.10
C PRO A 219 18.61 -13.36 -3.62
N ALA A 220 17.99 -12.40 -2.92
CA ALA A 220 18.71 -11.23 -2.40
C ALA A 220 19.63 -11.60 -1.22
N ALA A 221 20.84 -11.05 -1.20
CA ALA A 221 21.77 -11.22 -0.09
C ALA A 221 21.16 -10.75 1.25
N GLY A 222 21.41 -11.51 2.32
CA GLY A 222 20.83 -11.26 3.65
C GLY A 222 19.38 -11.69 3.80
N ASN A 223 18.84 -12.51 2.89
CA ASN A 223 17.54 -13.14 3.11
C ASN A 223 17.58 -14.04 4.36
N PRO A 224 16.52 -14.02 5.18
CA PRO A 224 16.52 -14.59 6.53
C PRO A 224 16.70 -16.11 6.56
N PHE A 225 16.37 -16.79 5.46
CA PHE A 225 16.44 -18.26 5.36
C PHE A 225 17.49 -18.76 4.37
N ALA A 226 18.38 -17.89 3.88
CA ALA A 226 19.35 -18.24 2.83
C ALA A 226 20.32 -19.37 3.26
N SER A 227 20.62 -19.49 4.55
CA SER A 227 21.48 -20.53 5.13
C SER A 227 20.71 -21.71 5.73
N THR A 228 19.37 -21.70 5.67
CA THR A 228 18.55 -22.76 6.25
C THR A 228 18.49 -23.95 5.31
N ALA A 229 18.98 -25.10 5.75
CA ALA A 229 19.01 -26.32 4.94
C ALA A 229 17.59 -26.69 4.46
N GLY A 230 17.45 -26.91 3.14
CA GLY A 230 16.17 -27.26 2.52
C GLY A 230 15.19 -26.10 2.32
N ALA A 231 15.51 -24.88 2.77
CA ALA A 231 14.70 -23.70 2.51
C ALA A 231 15.04 -23.06 1.15
N ARG A 232 14.04 -22.45 0.51
CA ARG A 232 14.26 -21.58 -0.64
C ARG A 232 14.92 -20.27 -0.18
N PRO A 233 16.10 -19.92 -0.70
CA PRO A 233 16.85 -18.75 -0.22
C PRO A 233 16.15 -17.41 -0.51
N GLU A 234 15.20 -17.37 -1.44
CA GLU A 234 14.41 -16.19 -1.78
C GLU A 234 13.31 -15.85 -0.74
N ILE A 235 13.01 -16.74 0.22
CA ILE A 235 11.94 -16.51 1.21
C ILE A 235 12.30 -15.33 2.12
N TRP A 236 11.38 -14.36 2.22
CA TRP A 236 11.44 -13.26 3.18
C TRP A 236 10.55 -13.51 4.39
N SER A 237 9.31 -13.96 4.15
CA SER A 237 8.38 -14.43 5.20
C SER A 237 7.50 -15.57 4.68
N LEU A 238 6.84 -16.29 5.58
CA LEU A 238 6.02 -17.46 5.26
C LEU A 238 4.69 -17.48 6.03
N GLY A 239 3.83 -18.44 5.70
CA GLY A 239 2.54 -18.61 6.38
C GLY A 239 1.45 -17.68 5.88
N HIS A 240 1.51 -17.30 4.59
CA HIS A 240 0.50 -16.49 3.92
C HIS A 240 -0.48 -17.37 3.16
N ARG A 241 -1.74 -16.96 3.10
CA ARG A 241 -2.80 -17.61 2.34
C ARG A 241 -2.95 -16.99 0.94
N ASN A 242 -3.45 -15.77 0.86
CA ASN A 242 -3.83 -15.16 -0.41
C ASN A 242 -3.55 -13.64 -0.45
N PRO A 243 -2.26 -13.26 -0.55
CA PRO A 243 -1.80 -11.88 -0.44
C PRO A 243 -1.99 -11.07 -1.72
N TYR A 244 -2.92 -10.11 -1.68
CA TYR A 244 -3.31 -9.27 -2.83
C TYR A 244 -3.01 -7.78 -2.67
N GLY A 245 -2.52 -7.34 -1.51
CA GLY A 245 -1.90 -6.03 -1.32
C GLY A 245 -0.45 -6.20 -0.85
N LEU A 246 0.48 -5.40 -1.39
CA LEU A 246 1.88 -5.39 -0.94
C LEU A 246 2.49 -4.01 -1.22
N VAL A 247 2.82 -3.24 -0.17
CA VAL A 247 3.23 -1.84 -0.31
C VAL A 247 4.35 -1.49 0.66
N PHE A 248 5.39 -0.84 0.17
CA PHE A 248 6.32 -0.10 1.02
C PHE A 248 5.72 1.26 1.41
N ALA A 249 5.56 1.47 2.71
CA ALA A 249 5.19 2.75 3.27
C ALA A 249 6.32 3.77 3.13
N ALA A 250 5.99 5.04 3.32
CA ALA A 250 6.95 6.15 3.28
C ALA A 250 8.07 6.01 4.32
N ASP A 251 7.83 5.30 5.43
CA ASP A 251 8.83 5.01 6.46
C ASP A 251 9.70 3.76 6.15
N GLY A 252 9.50 3.15 4.98
CA GLY A 252 10.26 1.98 4.53
C GLY A 252 9.77 0.64 5.07
N ARG A 253 8.72 0.60 5.90
CA ARG A 253 8.09 -0.66 6.32
C ARG A 253 7.25 -1.26 5.19
N LEU A 254 7.26 -2.59 5.11
CA LEU A 254 6.48 -3.34 4.13
C LEU A 254 5.16 -3.79 4.76
N PHE A 255 4.04 -3.43 4.15
CA PHE A 255 2.71 -3.84 4.56
C PHE A 255 2.07 -4.73 3.50
N GLU A 256 1.21 -5.61 3.95
CA GLU A 256 0.56 -6.64 3.14
C GLU A 256 -0.91 -6.74 3.55
N SER A 257 -1.77 -7.12 2.61
CA SER A 257 -3.16 -7.47 2.92
C SER A 257 -3.62 -8.70 2.16
N GLU A 258 -4.24 -9.64 2.86
CA GLU A 258 -4.64 -10.93 2.31
C GLU A 258 -6.06 -11.34 2.63
N MET A 259 -6.59 -12.22 1.78
CA MET A 259 -7.89 -12.85 2.02
C MET A 259 -7.77 -14.05 2.97
N GLY A 260 -8.57 -14.05 4.03
CA GLY A 260 -8.77 -15.17 4.93
C GLY A 260 -9.75 -16.22 4.38
N PRO A 261 -10.03 -17.29 5.16
CA PRO A 261 -11.03 -18.30 4.83
C PRO A 261 -12.47 -17.77 5.02
N ALA A 262 -13.29 -18.38 5.88
CA ALA A 262 -14.58 -17.82 6.27
C ALA A 262 -14.36 -16.79 7.39
N GLY A 263 -14.09 -15.54 6.99
CA GLY A 263 -13.58 -14.50 7.88
C GLY A 263 -12.05 -14.44 7.85
N GLY A 264 -11.49 -13.62 8.73
CA GLY A 264 -10.05 -13.53 8.96
C GLY A 264 -9.26 -12.97 7.79
N ASP A 265 -9.81 -12.03 7.01
CA ASP A 265 -8.95 -11.22 6.15
C ASP A 265 -8.01 -10.40 7.02
N GLU A 266 -6.82 -10.08 6.52
CA GLU A 266 -5.73 -9.53 7.33
C GLU A 266 -5.07 -8.32 6.69
N PHE A 267 -4.58 -7.41 7.54
CA PHE A 267 -3.62 -6.37 7.21
C PHE A 267 -2.39 -6.53 8.11
N ASN A 268 -1.25 -6.77 7.48
CA ASN A 268 -0.03 -7.26 8.11
C ASN A 268 1.12 -6.26 7.97
N LEU A 269 1.95 -6.15 9.02
CA LEU A 269 3.29 -5.57 8.92
C LEU A 269 4.27 -6.71 8.64
N ILE A 270 4.90 -6.69 7.45
CA ILE A 270 5.80 -7.75 7.02
C ILE A 270 7.20 -7.60 7.63
N VAL A 271 7.50 -8.47 8.57
CA VAL A 271 8.81 -8.62 9.22
C VAL A 271 9.61 -9.78 8.61
N ALA A 272 10.90 -9.54 8.40
CA ALA A 272 11.85 -10.54 7.89
C ALA A 272 11.87 -11.79 8.78
N GLY A 273 11.87 -12.98 8.15
CA GLY A 273 12.03 -14.25 8.85
C GLY A 273 10.80 -14.71 9.64
N SER A 274 9.71 -13.94 9.60
CA SER A 274 8.53 -14.18 10.42
C SER A 274 7.52 -15.10 9.74
N ASN A 275 6.78 -15.86 10.55
CA ASN A 275 5.72 -16.78 10.12
C ASN A 275 4.34 -16.22 10.49
N TYR A 276 3.46 -16.02 9.50
CA TYR A 276 2.10 -15.50 9.65
C TYR A 276 1.08 -16.62 9.86
N GLY A 277 1.54 -17.86 9.96
CA GLY A 277 0.82 -18.93 10.62
C GLY A 277 -0.17 -19.71 9.76
N TRP A 278 -0.65 -19.22 8.62
CA TRP A 278 -1.57 -20.00 7.77
C TRP A 278 -0.97 -21.37 7.37
N PRO A 279 -1.74 -22.47 7.40
CA PRO A 279 -3.13 -22.61 7.85
C PRO A 279 -3.25 -23.04 9.34
N ARG A 280 -2.17 -22.95 10.11
CA ARG A 280 -2.13 -23.40 11.51
C ARG A 280 -2.86 -22.44 12.44
N VAL A 281 -2.87 -21.15 12.11
CA VAL A 281 -3.69 -20.12 12.76
C VAL A 281 -4.38 -19.23 11.73
N SER A 282 -5.52 -18.66 12.09
CA SER A 282 -6.26 -17.63 11.34
C SER A 282 -7.28 -16.95 12.24
N GLU A 283 -7.58 -15.67 11.99
CA GLU A 283 -8.71 -14.98 12.63
C GLU A 283 -10.09 -15.34 12.02
N GLY A 284 -10.10 -16.21 11.00
CA GLY A 284 -11.29 -16.80 10.40
C GLY A 284 -11.39 -18.31 10.61
N ASP A 285 -12.50 -18.92 10.19
CA ASP A 285 -12.73 -20.36 10.32
C ASP A 285 -12.73 -21.05 8.94
N ASN A 286 -12.69 -22.38 8.91
CA ASN A 286 -12.87 -23.11 7.66
C ASN A 286 -14.27 -22.86 7.09
N TYR A 287 -14.41 -22.97 5.76
CA TYR A 287 -15.71 -22.77 5.09
C TYR A 287 -16.78 -23.81 5.48
N ASP A 288 -16.38 -24.94 6.08
CA ASP A 288 -17.30 -25.95 6.65
C ASP A 288 -17.71 -25.64 8.10
N GLY A 289 -17.25 -24.51 8.66
CA GLY A 289 -17.54 -24.07 10.02
C GLY A 289 -16.60 -24.64 11.09
N THR A 290 -15.65 -25.51 10.74
CA THR A 290 -14.66 -26.00 11.70
C THR A 290 -13.68 -24.87 12.08
N SER A 291 -13.41 -24.73 13.37
CA SER A 291 -12.56 -23.64 13.87
C SER A 291 -11.09 -23.83 13.52
N ILE A 292 -10.43 -22.72 13.19
CA ILE A 292 -8.96 -22.63 13.10
C ILE A 292 -8.47 -21.91 14.36
N PRO A 293 -7.38 -22.35 15.01
CA PRO A 293 -6.82 -21.64 16.16
C PRO A 293 -6.52 -20.16 15.82
N ARG A 294 -6.84 -19.24 16.74
CA ARG A 294 -6.51 -17.80 16.58
C ARG A 294 -5.03 -17.55 16.83
N HIS A 295 -4.48 -16.46 16.31
CA HIS A 295 -3.06 -16.10 16.55
C HIS A 295 -2.73 -15.97 18.04
N ALA A 296 -3.69 -15.47 18.84
CA ALA A 296 -3.55 -15.35 20.29
C ALA A 296 -3.27 -16.69 21.02
N THR A 297 -3.53 -17.84 20.37
CA THR A 297 -3.27 -19.16 20.93
C THR A 297 -1.81 -19.61 20.78
N ASN A 298 -1.03 -18.97 19.91
CA ASN A 298 0.36 -19.33 19.66
C ASN A 298 1.20 -18.12 19.23
N SER A 299 1.99 -17.59 20.16
CA SER A 299 2.85 -16.42 19.93
C SER A 299 4.04 -16.67 18.99
N ALA A 300 4.23 -17.90 18.48
CA ALA A 300 5.22 -18.17 17.44
C ALA A 300 4.79 -17.64 16.06
N TYR A 301 3.51 -17.28 15.90
CA TYR A 301 2.98 -16.69 14.68
C TYR A 301 2.75 -15.19 14.86
N MET A 302 3.08 -14.43 13.82
CA MET A 302 2.82 -13.00 13.75
C MET A 302 1.32 -12.78 13.58
N ALA A 303 0.69 -12.12 14.55
CA ALA A 303 -0.70 -11.71 14.44
C ALA A 303 -0.87 -10.53 13.47
N PRO A 304 -1.99 -10.43 12.76
CA PRO A 304 -2.29 -9.29 11.92
C PRO A 304 -2.49 -8.01 12.74
N LEU A 305 -2.21 -6.86 12.14
CA LEU A 305 -2.47 -5.56 12.77
C LEU A 305 -3.97 -5.23 12.79
N VAL A 306 -4.69 -5.68 11.76
CA VAL A 306 -6.15 -5.62 11.66
C VAL A 306 -6.63 -6.92 11.03
N SER A 307 -7.74 -7.46 11.53
CA SER A 307 -8.45 -8.58 10.90
C SER A 307 -9.93 -8.28 10.69
N TRP A 308 -10.53 -8.92 9.68
CA TRP A 308 -11.94 -8.73 9.34
C TRP A 308 -12.73 -10.04 9.28
N SER A 309 -13.73 -10.14 10.15
CA SER A 309 -14.77 -11.18 10.17
C SER A 309 -16.11 -10.48 10.41
N PRO A 310 -16.99 -10.32 9.40
CA PRO A 310 -16.93 -10.91 8.06
C PRO A 310 -15.85 -10.30 7.15
N VAL A 311 -15.48 -11.04 6.09
CA VAL A 311 -14.46 -10.68 5.10
C VAL A 311 -14.82 -9.40 4.33
N ILE A 312 -13.80 -8.60 3.99
CA ILE A 312 -13.85 -7.51 3.02
C ILE A 312 -13.41 -7.96 1.61
N ALA A 313 -12.69 -9.10 1.56
CA ALA A 313 -11.95 -9.67 0.45
C ALA A 313 -11.01 -8.62 -0.19
N PRO A 314 -9.85 -8.32 0.45
CA PRO A 314 -8.99 -7.24 -0.01
C PRO A 314 -8.39 -7.52 -1.39
N GLY A 315 -8.31 -6.48 -2.20
CA GLY A 315 -7.62 -6.42 -3.49
C GLY A 315 -6.32 -5.62 -3.39
N GLY A 316 -6.04 -4.82 -4.41
CA GLY A 316 -4.92 -3.88 -4.43
C GLY A 316 -4.97 -2.85 -3.30
N MET A 317 -3.79 -2.34 -2.96
CA MET A 317 -3.59 -1.49 -1.80
C MET A 317 -2.54 -0.43 -2.12
N ILE A 318 -2.73 0.77 -1.59
CA ILE A 318 -1.72 1.84 -1.58
C ILE A 318 -1.60 2.44 -0.19
N GLN A 319 -0.48 3.13 0.06
CA GLN A 319 -0.45 4.20 1.06
C GLN A 319 -0.72 5.51 0.33
N TYR A 320 -1.78 6.21 0.70
CA TYR A 320 -2.13 7.48 0.06
C TYR A 320 -1.14 8.57 0.44
N ARG A 321 -0.57 9.26 -0.54
CA ARG A 321 0.44 10.31 -0.37
C ARG A 321 -0.03 11.67 -0.87
N GLY A 322 -1.12 11.69 -1.63
CA GLY A 322 -1.73 12.89 -2.16
C GLY A 322 -2.37 13.79 -1.11
N SER A 323 -2.89 14.91 -1.59
CA SER A 323 -3.55 15.95 -0.79
C SER A 323 -4.99 16.25 -1.21
N ALA A 324 -5.48 15.68 -2.31
CA ALA A 324 -6.86 15.90 -2.76
C ALA A 324 -7.88 15.37 -1.73
N PHE A 325 -7.58 14.24 -1.08
CA PHE A 325 -8.43 13.67 -0.04
C PHE A 325 -7.95 14.12 1.35
N THR A 326 -8.50 15.23 1.83
CA THR A 326 -8.16 15.80 3.15
C THR A 326 -8.27 14.76 4.26
N GLY A 327 -7.20 14.64 5.06
CA GLY A 327 -7.13 13.74 6.21
C GLY A 327 -6.81 12.28 5.90
N TRP A 328 -6.54 11.93 4.64
CA TRP A 328 -6.21 10.57 4.22
C TRP A 328 -4.69 10.34 4.06
N THR A 329 -3.88 11.39 3.93
CA THR A 329 -2.43 11.27 3.71
C THR A 329 -1.77 10.41 4.79
N GLY A 330 -1.03 9.39 4.37
CA GLY A 330 -0.36 8.41 5.23
C GLY A 330 -1.21 7.18 5.59
N ASP A 331 -2.53 7.23 5.39
CA ASP A 331 -3.40 6.06 5.56
C ASP A 331 -3.24 5.09 4.39
N PHE A 332 -3.49 3.82 4.66
CA PHE A 332 -3.59 2.78 3.65
C PHE A 332 -5.02 2.71 3.12
N LEU A 333 -5.13 2.52 1.81
CA LEU A 333 -6.40 2.30 1.11
C LEU A 333 -6.36 0.92 0.50
N LEU A 334 -7.28 0.05 0.91
CA LEU A 334 -7.43 -1.30 0.39
C LEU A 334 -8.69 -1.34 -0.47
N ALA A 335 -8.58 -1.85 -1.69
CA ALA A 335 -9.73 -2.23 -2.51
C ALA A 335 -10.48 -3.40 -1.83
N GLY A 336 -11.81 -3.34 -1.80
CA GLY A 336 -12.65 -4.39 -1.22
C GLY A 336 -13.55 -5.03 -2.26
N LEU A 337 -13.37 -6.33 -2.50
CA LEU A 337 -14.16 -7.08 -3.49
C LEU A 337 -15.53 -7.47 -2.93
N VAL A 338 -15.59 -7.91 -1.67
CA VAL A 338 -16.87 -8.21 -0.98
C VAL A 338 -17.42 -6.95 -0.34
N GLN A 339 -16.56 -6.08 0.20
CA GLN A 339 -16.98 -4.79 0.73
C GLN A 339 -17.47 -3.82 -0.37
N GLN A 340 -17.13 -4.04 -1.63
CA GLN A 340 -17.58 -3.20 -2.74
C GLN A 340 -17.21 -1.72 -2.59
N GLY A 341 -15.93 -1.46 -2.33
CA GLY A 341 -15.42 -0.10 -2.20
C GLY A 341 -13.98 -0.04 -1.69
N LEU A 342 -13.66 1.00 -0.91
CA LEU A 342 -12.35 1.16 -0.26
C LEU A 342 -12.47 1.00 1.26
N VAL A 343 -11.47 0.37 1.87
CA VAL A 343 -11.27 0.32 3.32
C VAL A 343 -10.04 1.16 3.65
N ARG A 344 -10.18 2.13 4.56
CA ARG A 344 -9.08 3.01 4.99
C ARG A 344 -8.54 2.56 6.33
N VAL A 345 -7.25 2.25 6.38
CA VAL A 345 -6.54 1.81 7.58
C VAL A 345 -5.50 2.85 7.97
N ARG A 346 -5.55 3.31 9.22
CA ARG A 346 -4.55 4.21 9.78
C ARG A 346 -3.55 3.43 10.60
N VAL A 347 -2.27 3.65 10.33
CA VAL A 347 -1.16 3.13 11.13
C VAL A 347 -0.64 4.24 12.05
N THR A 348 -0.40 3.93 13.31
CA THR A 348 0.19 4.85 14.29
C THR A 348 1.18 4.06 15.14
N GLY A 349 2.48 4.30 14.94
CA GLY A 349 3.54 3.49 15.52
C GLY A 349 3.46 2.04 15.02
N ASP A 350 3.30 1.11 15.96
CA ASP A 350 3.16 -0.33 15.76
C ASP A 350 1.70 -0.82 15.71
N ARG A 351 0.73 0.08 15.84
CA ARG A 351 -0.71 -0.26 15.80
C ARG A 351 -1.33 0.18 14.49
N ALA A 352 -2.38 -0.53 14.07
CA ALA A 352 -3.26 -0.09 13.00
C ALA A 352 -4.73 -0.20 13.43
N ARG A 353 -5.60 0.56 12.76
CA ARG A 353 -7.05 0.42 12.88
C ARG A 353 -7.73 0.83 11.58
N GLU A 354 -8.85 0.19 11.27
CA GLU A 354 -9.78 0.72 10.28
C GLU A 354 -10.34 2.07 10.78
N VAL A 355 -10.33 3.09 9.92
CA VAL A 355 -10.83 4.43 10.25
C VAL A 355 -12.00 4.87 9.37
N ALA A 356 -12.21 4.24 8.22
CA ALA A 356 -13.34 4.51 7.36
C ALA A 356 -13.56 3.40 6.32
N ARG A 357 -14.78 3.33 5.78
CA ARG A 357 -15.11 2.62 4.55
C ARG A 357 -15.77 3.58 3.58
N ILE A 358 -15.40 3.50 2.31
CA ILE A 358 -15.99 4.27 1.22
C ILE A 358 -16.68 3.28 0.29
N GLY A 359 -18.01 3.20 0.38
CA GLY A 359 -18.80 2.32 -0.47
C GLY A 359 -18.88 2.84 -1.90
N LEU A 360 -18.51 2.00 -2.86
CA LEU A 360 -18.59 2.31 -4.30
C LEU A 360 -19.73 1.54 -4.99
N GLY A 361 -20.30 0.53 -4.31
CA GLY A 361 -21.41 -0.29 -4.81
C GLY A 361 -20.98 -1.34 -5.85
N THR A 362 -19.68 -1.50 -6.05
CA THR A 362 -19.10 -2.42 -7.04
C THR A 362 -17.88 -3.13 -6.48
N ARG A 363 -17.67 -4.39 -6.86
CA ARG A 363 -16.47 -5.16 -6.50
C ARG A 363 -15.22 -4.40 -6.94
N THR A 364 -14.45 -3.89 -5.98
CA THR A 364 -13.27 -3.07 -6.27
C THR A 364 -12.03 -3.95 -6.16
N ARG A 365 -11.25 -3.99 -7.23
CA ARG A 365 -10.09 -4.88 -7.41
C ARG A 365 -8.78 -4.18 -7.14
N GLU A 366 -8.64 -2.96 -7.63
CA GLU A 366 -7.41 -2.18 -7.58
C GLU A 366 -7.72 -0.77 -7.12
N VAL A 367 -6.73 -0.14 -6.48
CA VAL A 367 -6.76 1.30 -6.18
C VAL A 367 -5.36 1.86 -6.44
N GLU A 368 -5.28 2.97 -7.16
CA GLU A 368 -4.03 3.71 -7.38
C GLU A 368 -4.24 5.19 -7.10
N GLU A 369 -3.16 5.84 -6.66
CA GLU A 369 -3.08 7.29 -6.62
C GLU A 369 -2.66 7.81 -8.00
N GLY A 370 -3.52 8.60 -8.62
CA GLY A 370 -3.30 9.21 -9.91
C GLY A 370 -2.86 10.67 -9.84
N PRO A 371 -2.71 11.32 -11.02
CA PRO A 371 -2.33 12.71 -11.12
C PRO A 371 -3.22 13.64 -10.28
N GLY A 372 -2.59 14.59 -9.58
CA GLY A 372 -3.28 15.52 -8.70
C GLY A 372 -3.74 14.91 -7.36
N GLY A 373 -3.30 13.69 -7.03
CA GLY A 373 -3.70 12.99 -5.81
C GLY A 373 -5.13 12.45 -5.87
N LEU A 374 -5.73 12.39 -7.05
CA LEU A 374 -7.03 11.74 -7.25
C LEU A 374 -6.87 10.22 -7.16
N LEU A 375 -7.93 9.53 -6.74
CA LEU A 375 -7.91 8.07 -6.66
C LEU A 375 -8.51 7.47 -7.91
N TRP A 376 -7.94 6.36 -8.36
CA TRP A 376 -8.44 5.59 -9.48
C TRP A 376 -8.63 4.16 -9.03
N VAL A 377 -9.71 3.53 -9.47
CA VAL A 377 -10.00 2.13 -9.11
C VAL A 377 -10.35 1.29 -10.32
N LEU A 378 -10.04 0.00 -10.21
CA LEU A 378 -10.55 -1.02 -11.13
C LEU A 378 -11.72 -1.76 -10.49
N ARG A 379 -12.82 -1.90 -11.23
CA ARG A 379 -13.93 -2.81 -10.92
C ARG A 379 -13.64 -4.18 -11.52
N ASP A 380 -13.94 -5.26 -10.79
CA ASP A 380 -13.80 -6.65 -11.25
C ASP A 380 -15.17 -7.30 -11.46
N GLY A 381 -15.25 -8.23 -12.41
CA GLY A 381 -16.47 -8.90 -12.85
C GLY A 381 -16.94 -8.43 -14.23
N ASP A 382 -18.19 -8.73 -14.55
CA ASP A 382 -18.80 -8.49 -15.86
C ASP A 382 -18.87 -6.99 -16.24
N ASP A 383 -18.93 -6.11 -15.24
CA ASP A 383 -18.89 -4.65 -15.38
C ASP A 383 -17.47 -4.08 -15.16
N GLY A 384 -16.44 -4.81 -15.59
CA GLY A 384 -15.05 -4.42 -15.43
C GLY A 384 -14.80 -3.00 -15.97
N ALA A 385 -14.25 -2.12 -15.14
CA ALA A 385 -14.11 -0.71 -15.50
C ALA A 385 -12.98 -0.01 -14.73
N LEU A 386 -12.38 0.98 -15.38
CA LEU A 386 -11.54 2.01 -14.78
C LEU A 386 -12.40 3.19 -14.37
N VAL A 387 -12.28 3.61 -13.12
CA VAL A 387 -13.09 4.66 -12.52
C VAL A 387 -12.19 5.66 -11.81
N GLU A 388 -12.36 6.93 -12.12
CA GLU A 388 -11.76 8.03 -11.35
C GLU A 388 -12.68 8.40 -10.20
N LEU A 389 -12.09 8.64 -9.03
CA LEU A 389 -12.75 9.08 -7.82
C LEU A 389 -12.27 10.49 -7.46
N THR A 390 -13.22 11.39 -7.26
CA THR A 390 -12.95 12.75 -6.75
C THR A 390 -13.57 12.93 -5.38
N PRO A 391 -12.90 13.62 -4.45
CA PRO A 391 -13.46 13.92 -3.13
C PRO A 391 -14.68 14.83 -3.28
N ARG A 392 -15.70 14.61 -2.44
CA ARG A 392 -16.87 15.49 -2.33
C ARG A 392 -16.79 16.39 -1.11
#